data_AF-G5IG95-F1
#
_entry.id   AF-G5IG95-F1
#
_cell.length_a   1.000
_cell.length_b   1.000
_cell.length_c   1.000
_cell.angle_alpha   90.00
_cell.angle_beta   90.00
_cell.angle_gamma   90.00
#
_symmetry.space_group_name_H-M   'P 1'
#
loop_
_entity.id
_entity.type
_entity.pdbx_description
1 polymer ?
#
loop_
_entity_poly.entity_id
_entity_poly.type
_entity_poly.pdbx_seq_one_letter_code
_entity_poly.pdbx_strand_id
1 'polypeptide(L)'
;ELYRICEQRGVGITVMKGYAGGRLFSAQASPFGVALTPVQCLHYALTRPAVASVMAGYDTPEHVMEAVAYETASEEEKDYASVLANAPHHAYSGQCTYCGHCAPCPSGIDIAMVNKLYDLAAMQEEVPATVRAHYASLSANADDCIGCQDCESRCPFGVPVAERMEKARKLLGEK
;
A
#
# COMPACT_ATOMS: atom_id res chain seq x y z
N GLU A 1 17.80 -1.78 11.44
CA GLU A 1 19.03 -2.56 11.18
C GLU A 1 19.49 -2.49 9.73
N LEU A 2 18.64 -2.84 8.76
CA LEU A 2 18.95 -2.81 7.31
C LEU A 2 19.63 -1.51 6.84
N TYR A 3 18.98 -0.36 7.04
CA TYR A 3 19.50 0.96 6.61
C TYR A 3 20.94 1.23 7.09
N ARG A 4 21.23 0.92 8.36
CA ARG A 4 22.56 1.09 8.97
C ARG A 4 23.61 0.18 8.32
N ILE A 5 23.25 -1.07 8.01
CA ILE A 5 24.18 -2.02 7.36
C ILE A 5 24.49 -1.57 5.93
N CYS A 6 23.48 -1.14 5.19
CA CYS A 6 23.65 -0.61 3.84
C CYS A 6 24.59 0.60 3.82
N GLU A 7 24.40 1.55 4.75
CA GLU A 7 25.25 2.73 4.89
C GLU A 7 26.71 2.35 5.18
N GLN A 8 26.92 1.47 6.18
CA GLN A 8 28.26 0.99 6.55
C GLN A 8 28.99 0.27 5.41
N ARG A 9 28.25 -0.34 4.47
CA ARG A 9 28.81 -1.09 3.35
C ARG A 9 28.84 -0.29 2.03
N GLY A 10 28.43 0.98 2.03
CA GLY A 10 28.34 1.79 0.81
C GLY A 10 27.32 1.25 -0.20
N VAL A 11 26.26 0.59 0.26
CA VAL A 11 25.20 0.03 -0.59
C VAL A 11 24.01 0.98 -0.62
N GLY A 12 23.74 1.58 -1.77
CA GLY A 12 22.59 2.47 -1.95
C GLY A 12 21.24 1.73 -1.92
N ILE A 13 20.24 2.36 -1.31
CA ILE A 13 18.85 1.88 -1.28
C ILE A 13 18.01 2.74 -2.22
N THR A 14 17.27 2.08 -3.11
CA THR A 14 16.20 2.69 -3.89
C THR A 14 14.86 2.38 -3.23
N VAL A 15 14.17 3.42 -2.76
CA VAL A 15 12.85 3.28 -2.14
C VAL A 15 11.79 3.18 -3.23
N MET A 16 11.03 2.09 -3.23
CA MET A 16 9.86 1.91 -4.09
C MET A 16 8.58 2.20 -3.32
N LYS A 17 7.55 2.70 -4.02
CA LYS A 17 6.22 3.04 -3.46
C LYS A 17 6.28 4.14 -2.40
N GLY A 18 7.08 5.19 -2.62
CA GLY A 18 7.19 6.34 -1.70
C GLY A 18 5.87 7.03 -1.38
N TYR A 19 4.87 6.93 -2.27
CA TYR A 19 3.53 7.52 -2.10
C TYR A 19 2.44 6.51 -1.72
N ALA A 20 2.80 5.23 -1.53
CA ALA A 20 1.86 4.12 -1.33
C ALA A 20 0.72 4.06 -2.37
N GLY A 21 1.02 4.37 -3.64
CA GLY A 21 0.02 4.44 -4.72
C GLY A 21 -0.94 5.62 -4.58
N GLY A 22 -0.47 6.75 -4.05
CA GLY A 22 -1.28 7.96 -3.83
C GLY A 22 -2.07 7.96 -2.53
N ARG A 23 -2.14 6.83 -1.81
CA ARG A 23 -2.88 6.73 -0.53
C ARG A 23 -2.43 7.73 0.54
N LEU A 24 -1.15 8.10 0.54
CA LEU A 24 -0.61 9.04 1.52
C LEU A 24 -1.10 10.48 1.31
N PHE A 25 -1.65 10.81 0.13
CA PHE A 25 -2.10 12.17 -0.20
C PHE A 25 -3.52 12.47 0.29
N SER A 26 -4.21 11.49 0.87
CA SER A 26 -5.57 11.64 1.42
C SER A 26 -5.63 11.17 2.86
N ALA A 27 -6.14 12.01 3.76
CA ALA A 27 -6.32 11.66 5.17
C ALA A 27 -7.23 10.43 5.36
N GLN A 28 -8.22 10.24 4.48
CA GLN A 28 -9.15 9.11 4.53
C GLN A 28 -8.50 7.78 4.11
N ALA A 29 -7.61 7.82 3.11
CA ALA A 29 -6.97 6.61 2.57
C ALA A 29 -5.64 6.27 3.27
N SER A 30 -5.01 7.28 3.87
CA SER A 30 -3.75 7.18 4.58
C SER A 30 -3.90 6.35 5.84
N PRO A 31 -3.01 5.37 6.08
CA PRO A 31 -3.03 4.60 7.32
C PRO A 31 -2.77 5.46 8.56
N PHE A 32 -2.24 6.68 8.37
CA PHE A 32 -1.93 7.62 9.44
C PHE A 32 -3.10 8.56 9.78
N GLY A 33 -4.21 8.52 9.04
CA GLY A 33 -5.35 9.42 9.24
C GLY A 33 -5.08 10.88 8.86
N VAL A 34 -3.94 11.15 8.21
CA VAL A 34 -3.50 12.48 7.76
C VAL A 34 -2.97 12.39 6.33
N ALA A 35 -3.13 13.47 5.57
CA ALA A 35 -2.54 13.62 4.25
C ALA A 35 -1.10 14.13 4.39
N LEU A 36 -0.20 13.58 3.58
CA LEU A 36 1.15 14.06 3.37
C LEU A 36 1.24 14.69 1.98
N THR A 37 2.19 15.61 1.80
CA THR A 37 2.54 16.13 0.48
C THR A 37 3.58 15.22 -0.21
N PRO A 38 3.74 15.31 -1.54
CA PRO A 38 4.84 14.66 -2.25
C PRO A 38 6.20 15.00 -1.64
N VAL A 39 6.45 16.27 -1.32
CA VAL A 39 7.66 16.77 -0.66
C VAL A 39 7.91 16.06 0.68
N GLN A 40 6.90 15.97 1.54
CA GLN A 40 7.03 15.29 2.85
C GLN A 40 7.32 13.81 2.70
N CYS A 41 6.67 13.12 1.75
CA CYS A 41 6.92 11.71 1.49
C CYS A 41 8.35 11.46 1.00
N LEU A 42 8.83 12.30 0.08
CA LEU A 42 10.20 12.24 -0.43
C LEU A 42 11.22 12.57 0.65
N HIS A 43 10.98 13.62 1.43
CA HIS A 43 11.88 14.02 2.53
C HIS A 43 12.02 12.91 3.57
N TYR A 44 10.92 12.28 3.98
CA TYR A 44 10.96 11.14 4.90
C TYR A 44 11.85 10.00 4.38
N ALA A 45 11.66 9.62 3.11
CA ALA A 45 12.41 8.52 2.49
C ALA A 45 13.89 8.85 2.30
N LEU A 46 14.20 10.02 1.74
CA LEU A 46 15.57 10.46 1.42
C LEU A 46 16.41 10.75 2.66
N THR A 47 15.79 11.04 3.80
CA THR A 47 16.50 11.23 5.08
C THR A 47 16.82 9.91 5.81
N ARG A 48 16.45 8.74 5.25
CA ARG A 48 16.84 7.46 5.84
C ARG A 48 18.28 7.10 5.45
N PRO A 49 19.09 6.49 6.36
CA PRO A 49 20.47 6.13 6.05
C PRO A 49 20.56 5.25 4.81
N ALA A 50 21.58 5.46 3.98
CA ALA A 50 21.83 4.74 2.72
C ALA A 50 20.76 4.90 1.60
N VAL A 51 19.68 5.65 1.78
CA VAL A 51 18.74 5.91 0.69
C VAL A 51 19.38 6.83 -0.33
N ALA A 52 19.48 6.34 -1.57
CA ALA A 52 20.09 7.04 -2.69
C ALA A 52 19.05 7.59 -3.67
N SER A 53 17.86 6.99 -3.72
CA SER A 53 16.79 7.43 -4.63
C SER A 53 15.42 6.96 -4.16
N VAL A 54 14.38 7.62 -4.65
CA VAL A 54 12.98 7.23 -4.47
C VAL A 54 12.34 7.14 -5.85
N MET A 55 11.68 6.02 -6.15
CA MET A 55 10.86 5.90 -7.34
C MET A 55 9.50 6.55 -7.09
N ALA A 56 9.33 7.76 -7.61
CA ALA A 56 8.06 8.47 -7.65
C ALA A 56 7.19 7.93 -8.80
N GLY A 57 5.97 7.49 -8.48
CA GLY A 57 4.96 7.16 -9.49
C GLY A 57 4.16 8.40 -9.86
N TYR A 58 3.77 8.52 -11.12
CA TYR A 58 3.05 9.68 -11.66
C TYR A 58 2.13 9.26 -12.81
N ASP A 59 0.94 9.87 -12.85
CA ASP A 59 -0.01 9.73 -13.97
C ASP A 59 0.01 10.94 -14.91
N THR A 60 0.46 12.11 -14.44
CA THR A 60 0.48 13.37 -15.21
C THR A 60 1.82 14.09 -15.06
N PRO A 61 2.17 15.01 -15.98
CA PRO A 61 3.36 15.85 -15.85
C PRO A 61 3.38 16.68 -14.57
N GLU A 62 2.23 17.11 -14.05
CA GLU A 62 2.12 17.91 -12.84
C GLU A 62 2.64 17.14 -11.62
N HIS A 63 2.36 15.83 -11.50
CA HIS A 63 2.92 14.99 -10.43
C HIS A 63 4.45 14.93 -10.47
N VAL A 64 5.07 15.02 -11.65
CA VAL A 64 6.52 15.12 -11.78
C VAL A 64 7.00 16.46 -11.22
N MET A 65 6.30 17.56 -11.53
CA MET A 65 6.61 18.89 -11.01
C MET A 65 6.50 18.95 -9.48
N GLU A 66 5.48 18.32 -8.90
CA GLU A 66 5.31 18.22 -7.44
C GLU A 66 6.43 17.42 -6.77
N ALA A 67 6.91 16.36 -7.41
CA ALA A 67 8.03 15.57 -6.89
C ALA A 67 9.34 16.37 -6.91
N VAL A 68 9.66 17.06 -8.02
CA VAL A 68 10.91 17.84 -8.13
C VAL A 68 10.90 19.13 -7.31
N ALA A 69 9.72 19.61 -6.90
CA ALA A 69 9.61 20.74 -5.96
C ALA A 69 10.34 20.49 -4.62
N TYR A 70 10.60 19.23 -4.27
CA TYR A 70 11.42 18.83 -3.12
C TYR A 70 12.79 19.52 -3.08
N GLU A 71 13.44 19.69 -4.24
CA GLU A 71 14.80 20.26 -4.34
C GLU A 71 14.86 21.72 -3.87
N THR A 72 13.75 22.45 -3.97
CA THR A 72 13.65 23.88 -3.59
C THR A 72 12.72 24.12 -2.40
N ALA A 73 12.13 23.06 -1.84
CA ALA A 73 11.21 23.17 -0.71
C ALA A 73 11.93 23.68 0.55
N SER A 74 11.23 24.53 1.30
CA SER A 74 11.63 25.00 2.62
C SER A 74 11.60 23.86 3.66
N GLU A 75 12.25 24.08 4.80
CA GLU A 75 12.23 23.12 5.91
C GLU A 75 10.82 22.96 6.50
N GLU A 76 9.99 24.00 6.45
CA GLU A 76 8.58 23.94 6.87
C GLU A 76 7.76 23.03 5.94
N GLU A 77 7.94 23.14 4.62
CA GLU A 77 7.26 22.26 3.65
C GLU A 77 7.72 20.80 3.74
N LYS A 78 8.96 20.57 4.18
CA LYS A 78 9.54 19.25 4.39
C LYS A 78 9.14 18.60 5.72
N ASP A 79 8.56 19.35 6.66
CA ASP A 79 8.24 18.86 8.00
C ASP A 79 7.10 17.83 7.97
N TYR A 80 7.48 16.55 7.82
CA TYR A 80 6.58 15.42 7.99
C TYR A 80 6.39 15.04 9.47
N ALA A 81 7.30 15.45 10.36
CA ALA A 81 7.32 14.98 11.73
C ALA A 81 6.17 15.57 12.53
N SER A 82 5.92 16.88 12.36
CA SER A 82 4.76 17.55 12.97
C SER A 82 3.43 17.00 12.45
N VAL A 83 3.35 16.66 11.15
CA VAL A 83 2.15 16.07 10.55
C VAL A 83 1.86 14.67 11.11
N LEU A 84 2.91 13.87 11.32
CA LEU A 84 2.79 12.50 11.83
C LEU A 84 2.84 12.41 13.37
N ALA A 85 2.97 13.53 14.09
CA ALA A 85 3.14 13.53 15.54
C ALA A 85 1.99 12.82 16.29
N ASN A 86 0.77 12.89 15.76
CA ASN A 86 -0.42 12.25 16.32
C ASN A 86 -0.87 11.00 15.53
N ALA A 87 -0.04 10.51 14.60
CA ALA A 87 -0.38 9.34 13.81
C ALA A 87 -0.48 8.08 14.69
N PRO A 88 -1.42 7.17 14.40
CA PRO A 88 -1.58 5.94 15.17
C PRO A 88 -0.31 5.07 15.09
N HIS A 89 0.16 4.58 16.24
CA HIS A 89 1.32 3.69 16.33
C HIS A 89 1.15 2.39 15.51
N HIS A 90 -0.08 1.99 15.21
CA HIS A 90 -0.41 0.77 14.45
C HIS A 90 -1.22 1.13 13.20
N ALA A 91 -0.70 2.08 12.41
CA ALA A 91 -1.33 2.62 11.20
C ALA A 91 -1.84 1.56 10.21
N TYR A 92 -1.21 0.37 10.18
CA TYR A 92 -1.60 -0.73 9.30
C TYR A 92 -2.51 -1.78 9.96
N SER A 93 -2.95 -1.58 11.20
CA SER A 93 -3.94 -2.46 11.83
C SER A 93 -5.22 -2.48 10.99
N GLY A 94 -5.73 -3.67 10.68
CA GLY A 94 -6.87 -3.90 9.81
C GLY A 94 -6.58 -3.74 8.30
N GLN A 95 -5.35 -3.43 7.89
CA GLN A 95 -4.99 -3.16 6.49
C GLN A 95 -4.19 -4.34 5.90
N CYS A 96 -4.63 -4.84 4.73
CA CYS A 96 -3.89 -5.89 4.03
C CYS A 96 -2.60 -5.33 3.42
N THR A 97 -1.49 -6.05 3.61
CA THR A 97 -0.17 -5.75 3.01
C THR A 97 0.28 -6.81 2.00
N TYR A 98 -0.60 -7.77 1.71
CA TYR A 98 -0.38 -8.87 0.77
C TYR A 98 0.83 -9.76 1.14
N CYS A 99 1.09 -9.91 2.45
CA CYS A 99 2.24 -10.64 2.98
C CYS A 99 2.14 -12.17 2.90
N GLY A 100 0.97 -12.72 2.56
CA GLY A 100 0.76 -14.17 2.40
C GLY A 100 0.58 -14.98 3.68
N HIS A 101 0.66 -14.38 4.88
CA HIS A 101 0.49 -15.10 6.16
C HIS A 101 -0.90 -15.76 6.32
N CYS A 102 -1.90 -15.30 5.56
CA CYS A 102 -3.23 -15.88 5.50
C CYS A 102 -3.27 -17.29 4.88
N ALA A 103 -2.21 -17.75 4.19
CA ALA A 103 -2.16 -19.10 3.64
C ALA A 103 -1.91 -20.17 4.73
N PRO A 104 -2.34 -21.43 4.52
CA PRO A 104 -3.16 -21.92 3.41
C PRO A 104 -4.65 -21.61 3.61
N CYS A 105 -5.37 -21.36 2.52
CA CYS A 105 -6.85 -21.30 2.53
C CYS A 105 -7.41 -22.70 2.26
N PRO A 106 -8.39 -23.21 3.04
CA PRO A 106 -9.01 -24.50 2.76
C PRO A 106 -9.75 -24.56 1.42
N SER A 107 -10.23 -23.42 0.91
CA SER A 107 -10.82 -23.29 -0.43
C SER A 107 -9.78 -23.11 -1.56
N GLY A 108 -8.48 -23.19 -1.25
CA GLY A 108 -7.42 -23.03 -2.27
C GLY A 108 -7.21 -21.59 -2.78
N ILE A 109 -7.83 -20.59 -2.15
CA ILE A 109 -7.75 -19.18 -2.58
C ILE A 109 -6.38 -18.59 -2.24
N ASP A 110 -5.75 -17.93 -3.22
CA ASP A 110 -4.66 -16.99 -2.97
C ASP A 110 -5.22 -15.66 -2.43
N ILE A 111 -5.45 -15.62 -1.12
CA ILE A 111 -6.04 -14.49 -0.40
C ILE A 111 -5.20 -13.22 -0.58
N ALA A 112 -3.87 -13.34 -0.67
CA ALA A 112 -3.00 -12.18 -0.86
C ALA A 112 -3.20 -11.56 -2.24
N MET A 113 -3.29 -12.40 -3.29
CA MET A 113 -3.56 -11.95 -4.64
C MET A 113 -4.96 -11.35 -4.78
N VAL A 114 -6.00 -12.02 -4.25
CA VAL A 114 -7.37 -11.49 -4.28
C VAL A 114 -7.46 -10.12 -3.60
N ASN A 115 -6.87 -9.96 -2.41
CA ASN A 115 -6.85 -8.66 -1.73
C ASN A 115 -6.11 -7.59 -2.53
N LYS A 116 -5.00 -7.94 -3.18
CA LYS A 116 -4.25 -7.01 -4.04
C LYS A 116 -5.10 -6.52 -5.21
N LEU A 117 -5.80 -7.44 -5.89
CA LEU A 117 -6.67 -7.08 -7.02
C LEU A 117 -7.87 -6.25 -6.55
N TYR A 118 -8.46 -6.61 -5.42
CA TYR A 118 -9.53 -5.82 -4.79
C TYR A 118 -9.08 -4.40 -4.46
N ASP A 119 -7.94 -4.21 -3.80
CA ASP A 119 -7.45 -2.88 -3.42
C ASP A 119 -7.07 -2.06 -4.67
N LEU A 120 -6.47 -2.68 -5.70
CA LEU A 120 -6.20 -2.01 -6.99
C LEU A 120 -7.49 -1.57 -7.69
N ALA A 121 -8.55 -2.38 -7.63
CA ALA A 121 -9.85 -2.06 -8.21
C ALA A 121 -10.58 -0.95 -7.43
N ALA A 122 -10.57 -1.03 -6.10
CA ALA A 122 -11.29 -0.10 -5.23
C ALA A 122 -10.69 1.31 -5.18
N MET A 123 -9.44 1.48 -5.63
CA MET A 123 -8.76 2.77 -5.73
C MET A 123 -9.11 3.56 -7.01
N GLN A 124 -9.84 2.96 -7.94
CA GLN A 124 -10.17 3.55 -9.24
C GLN A 124 -11.68 3.85 -9.33
N GLU A 125 -12.06 4.85 -10.14
CA GLU A 125 -13.48 5.11 -10.43
C GLU A 125 -14.13 3.94 -11.17
N GLU A 126 -13.39 3.36 -12.12
CA GLU A 126 -13.78 2.17 -12.86
C GLU A 126 -12.72 1.07 -12.70
N VAL A 127 -13.16 -0.18 -12.53
CA VAL A 127 -12.24 -1.31 -12.40
C VAL A 127 -11.49 -1.53 -13.73
N PRO A 128 -10.14 -1.46 -13.74
CA PRO A 128 -9.37 -1.68 -14.96
C PRO A 128 -9.60 -3.07 -15.56
N ALA A 129 -9.74 -3.15 -16.89
CA ALA A 129 -9.96 -4.41 -17.59
C ALA A 129 -8.87 -5.46 -17.30
N THR A 130 -7.62 -5.02 -17.13
CA THR A 130 -6.48 -5.88 -16.78
C THR A 130 -6.62 -6.48 -15.38
N VAL A 131 -7.15 -5.72 -14.42
CA VAL A 131 -7.43 -6.21 -13.06
C VAL A 131 -8.54 -7.25 -13.09
N ARG A 132 -9.63 -6.99 -13.83
CA ARG A 132 -10.72 -7.98 -14.01
C ARG A 132 -10.21 -9.26 -14.66
N ALA A 133 -9.47 -9.16 -15.77
CA ALA A 133 -8.94 -10.32 -16.47
C ALA A 133 -8.01 -11.16 -15.58
N HIS A 134 -7.16 -10.51 -14.77
CA HIS A 134 -6.30 -11.21 -13.83
C HIS A 134 -7.11 -11.89 -12.72
N TYR A 135 -8.13 -11.23 -12.17
CA TYR A 135 -9.02 -11.82 -11.18
C TYR A 135 -9.75 -13.06 -11.71
N ALA A 136 -10.30 -12.98 -12.93
CA ALA A 136 -10.97 -14.08 -13.61
C ALA A 136 -10.02 -15.26 -13.95
N SER A 137 -8.72 -15.00 -14.10
CA SER A 137 -7.72 -16.04 -14.35
C SER A 137 -7.27 -16.82 -13.11
N LEU A 138 -7.69 -16.40 -11.90
CA LEU A 138 -7.34 -17.10 -10.67
C LEU A 138 -8.04 -18.47 -10.63
N SER A 139 -7.32 -19.50 -10.18
CA SER A 139 -7.87 -20.85 -10.03
C SER A 139 -8.95 -20.96 -8.96
N ALA A 140 -8.90 -20.09 -7.96
CA ALA A 140 -9.90 -19.89 -6.93
C ALA A 140 -9.86 -18.42 -6.49
N ASN A 141 -11.02 -17.79 -6.30
CA ASN A 141 -11.14 -16.38 -6.00
C ASN A 141 -12.13 -16.12 -4.86
N ALA A 142 -12.61 -14.88 -4.67
CA ALA A 142 -13.50 -14.56 -3.56
C ALA A 142 -14.88 -15.26 -3.62
N ASP A 143 -15.32 -15.71 -4.80
CA ASP A 143 -16.55 -16.49 -4.98
C ASP A 143 -16.47 -17.88 -4.30
N ASP A 144 -15.26 -18.44 -4.16
CA ASP A 144 -15.01 -19.73 -3.51
C ASP A 144 -14.89 -19.62 -1.97
N CYS A 145 -14.98 -18.39 -1.43
CA CYS A 145 -14.80 -18.16 -0.02
C CYS A 145 -16.00 -18.68 0.79
N ILE A 146 -15.73 -19.60 1.72
CA ILE A 146 -16.75 -20.18 2.62
C ILE A 146 -16.89 -19.42 3.95
N GLY A 147 -16.19 -18.30 4.13
CA GLY A 147 -16.30 -17.47 5.33
C GLY A 147 -15.81 -18.12 6.64
N CYS A 148 -14.91 -19.11 6.58
CA CYS A 148 -14.43 -19.86 7.76
C CYS A 148 -13.55 -19.05 8.73
N GLN A 149 -13.01 -17.90 8.30
CA GLN A 149 -12.14 -17.02 9.10
C GLN A 149 -10.81 -17.62 9.60
N ASP A 150 -10.43 -18.85 9.24
CA ASP A 150 -9.14 -19.46 9.61
C ASP A 150 -7.93 -18.56 9.30
N CYS A 151 -8.00 -17.84 8.18
CA CYS A 151 -6.97 -16.91 7.73
C CYS A 151 -6.77 -15.69 8.64
N GLU A 152 -7.80 -15.27 9.37
CA GLU A 152 -7.77 -14.08 10.23
C GLU A 152 -6.89 -14.33 11.46
N SER A 153 -6.93 -15.55 12.02
CA SER A 153 -6.07 -15.96 13.14
C SER A 153 -4.58 -15.88 12.84
N ARG A 154 -4.20 -15.97 11.56
CA ARG A 154 -2.80 -15.89 11.09
C ARG A 154 -2.40 -14.49 10.66
N CYS A 155 -3.34 -13.55 10.55
CA CYS A 155 -3.04 -12.22 10.04
C CYS A 155 -2.34 -11.39 11.12
N PRO A 156 -1.07 -10.98 10.91
CA PRO A 156 -0.34 -10.16 11.90
C PRO A 156 -0.92 -8.74 12.02
N PHE A 157 -1.80 -8.34 11.10
CA PHE A 157 -2.43 -7.03 11.06
C PHE A 157 -3.91 -7.06 11.50
N GLY A 158 -4.47 -8.23 11.87
CA GLY A 158 -5.88 -8.31 12.28
C GLY A 158 -6.88 -7.91 11.19
N VAL A 159 -6.57 -8.24 9.92
CA VAL A 159 -7.45 -7.92 8.79
C VAL A 159 -8.70 -8.82 8.84
N PRO A 160 -9.93 -8.28 8.72
CA PRO A 160 -11.15 -9.07 8.59
C PRO A 160 -11.23 -9.63 7.16
N VAL A 161 -10.48 -10.71 6.91
CA VAL A 161 -10.29 -11.29 5.57
C VAL A 161 -11.62 -11.78 5.00
N ALA A 162 -12.50 -12.41 5.79
CA ALA A 162 -13.78 -12.92 5.29
C ALA A 162 -14.67 -11.78 4.78
N GLU A 163 -14.75 -10.67 5.52
CA GLU A 163 -15.49 -9.48 5.10
C GLU A 163 -14.90 -8.88 3.80
N ARG A 164 -13.56 -8.87 3.68
CA ARG A 164 -12.89 -8.40 2.47
C ARG A 164 -13.13 -9.30 1.27
N MET A 165 -13.22 -10.61 1.45
CA MET A 165 -13.62 -11.52 0.36
C MET A 165 -15.03 -11.17 -0.12
N GLU A 166 -16.00 -10.93 0.77
CA GLU A 166 -17.33 -10.50 0.36
C GLU A 166 -17.34 -9.18 -0.42
N LYS A 167 -16.47 -8.22 -0.05
CA LYS A 167 -16.29 -6.98 -0.81
C LYS A 167 -15.65 -7.21 -2.17
N ALA A 168 -14.63 -8.06 -2.23
CA ALA A 168 -13.97 -8.44 -3.48
C ALA A 168 -14.96 -9.13 -4.43
N ARG A 169 -15.77 -10.04 -3.91
CA ARG A 169 -16.85 -10.72 -4.64
C ARG A 169 -17.83 -9.74 -5.26
N LYS A 170 -18.29 -8.73 -4.51
CA LYS A 170 -19.21 -7.69 -5.02
C LYS A 170 -18.61 -6.81 -6.11
N LEU A 171 -17.31 -6.51 -6.03
CA LEU A 171 -16.65 -5.57 -6.94
C LEU A 171 -16.09 -6.26 -8.21
N LEU A 172 -15.54 -7.45 -8.04
CA LEU A 172 -14.77 -8.18 -9.04
C LEU A 172 -15.41 -9.49 -9.51
N GLY A 173 -16.33 -10.06 -8.73
CA GLY A 173 -17.03 -11.29 -9.09
C GLY A 173 -17.78 -11.13 -10.43
N GLU A 174 -17.81 -12.22 -11.18
CA GLU A 174 -18.56 -12.27 -12.44
C GLU A 174 -20.06 -12.33 -12.13
N LYS A 175 -20.87 -11.65 -12.95
CA LYS A 175 -22.30 -11.96 -13.07
C LYS A 175 -22.50 -12.95 -14.18
#